data_AF-A0A2G5VPV6-F1
#
_entry.id   AF-A0A2G5VPV6-F1
#
_cell.length_a   1.000
_cell.length_b   1.000
_cell.length_c   1.000
_cell.angle_alpha   90.00
_cell.angle_beta   90.00
_cell.angle_gamma   90.00
#
_symmetry.space_group_name_H-M   'P 1'
#
loop_
_entity.id
_entity.type
_entity.pdbx_description
1 polymer ?
#
loop_
_entity_poly.entity_id
_entity_poly.type
_entity_poly.pdbx_seq_one_letter_code
_entity_poly.pdbx_strand_id
1 'polypeptide(L)'
;MAKTRTTVRQNTNVETKADIKKKVQMLGNEYATAIKEHQKAAEDVKSLQKQEQKLEKKIQKLTTLHQMHQKPKIQKPKPALQKRIQNKQEELKKIQKRLRKALKVEESAKDEMEEAEASWKFEAMCSGEAYQENGQWKWRE
;
A
#
# COMPACT_ATOMS: atom_id res chain seq x y z
N MET A 1 62.31 -21.02 -0.73
CA MET A 1 61.00 -20.76 -1.36
C MET A 1 59.91 -21.23 -0.40
N ALA A 2 59.16 -20.31 0.20
CA ALA A 2 58.11 -20.63 1.16
C ALA A 2 56.83 -21.05 0.40
N LYS A 3 56.30 -22.25 0.70
CA LYS A 3 55.01 -22.72 0.18
C LYS A 3 53.90 -22.18 1.07
N THR A 4 53.22 -21.13 0.64
CA THR A 4 51.99 -20.65 1.26
C THR A 4 50.88 -21.65 0.96
N ARG A 5 50.43 -22.38 1.98
CA ARG A 5 49.30 -23.30 1.92
C ARG A 5 48.03 -22.48 2.13
N THR A 6 47.34 -22.15 1.04
CA THR A 6 46.06 -21.45 1.07
C THR A 6 44.97 -22.44 1.48
N THR A 7 44.59 -22.44 2.75
CA THR A 7 43.42 -23.20 3.23
C THR A 7 42.16 -22.50 2.74
N VAL A 8 41.60 -22.99 1.63
CA VAL A 8 40.26 -22.60 1.19
C VAL A 8 39.29 -23.09 2.27
N ARG A 9 38.71 -22.14 3.01
CA ARG A 9 37.65 -22.40 3.98
C ARG A 9 36.44 -22.89 3.17
N GLN A 10 36.22 -24.20 3.12
CA GLN A 10 34.97 -24.75 2.60
C GLN A 10 33.85 -24.27 3.54
N ASN A 11 32.99 -23.38 3.05
CA ASN A 11 31.74 -23.06 3.71
C ASN A 11 30.87 -24.32 3.64
N THR A 12 30.84 -25.10 4.72
CA THR A 12 30.12 -26.37 4.83
C THR A 12 28.64 -26.20 5.21
N ASN A 13 28.00 -25.11 4.79
CA ASN A 13 26.53 -25.01 4.83
C ASN A 13 26.02 -25.15 3.39
N VAL A 14 26.06 -26.40 2.90
CA VAL A 14 25.32 -26.75 1.69
C VAL A 14 23.88 -26.90 2.15
N GLU A 15 23.06 -25.87 1.94
CA GLU A 15 21.61 -25.96 2.15
C GLU A 15 21.09 -27.16 1.36
N THR A 16 20.31 -28.01 2.02
CA THR A 16 19.73 -29.16 1.32
C THR A 16 18.62 -28.69 0.38
N LYS A 17 18.32 -29.47 -0.66
CA LYS A 17 17.17 -29.22 -1.56
C LYS A 17 15.86 -28.98 -0.78
N ALA A 18 15.67 -29.67 0.35
CA ALA A 18 14.53 -29.48 1.22
C ALA A 18 14.53 -28.12 1.95
N ASP A 19 15.71 -27.63 2.37
CA ASP A 19 15.85 -26.34 3.03
C ASP A 19 15.57 -25.19 2.06
N ILE A 20 16.09 -25.29 0.83
CA ILE A 20 15.86 -24.34 -0.26
C ILE A 20 14.35 -24.29 -0.60
N LYS A 21 13.71 -25.45 -0.74
CA LYS A 21 12.26 -25.52 -1.00
C LYS A 21 11.43 -24.87 0.10
N LYS A 22 11.78 -25.11 1.38
CA LYS A 22 11.13 -24.42 2.51
C LYS A 22 11.33 -22.91 2.45
N LYS A 23 12.53 -22.44 2.13
CA LYS A 23 12.85 -21.01 2.01
C LYS A 23 12.02 -20.33 0.92
N VAL A 24 11.98 -20.90 -0.28
CA VAL A 24 11.14 -20.38 -1.38
C VAL A 24 9.66 -20.40 -1.00
N GLN A 25 9.19 -21.42 -0.27
CA GLN A 25 7.80 -21.46 0.20
C GLN A 25 7.51 -20.37 1.26
N MET A 26 8.42 -20.13 2.19
CA MET A 26 8.29 -19.05 3.18
C MET A 26 8.22 -17.68 2.50
N LEU A 27 9.14 -17.40 1.59
CA LEU A 27 9.15 -16.16 0.80
C LEU A 27 7.87 -15.99 -0.03
N GLY A 28 7.35 -17.09 -0.61
CA GLY A 28 6.07 -17.05 -1.32
C GLY A 28 4.88 -16.73 -0.41
N ASN A 29 4.89 -17.22 0.83
CA ASN A 29 3.88 -16.87 1.83
C ASN A 29 4.00 -15.41 2.30
N GLU A 30 5.22 -14.90 2.44
CA GLU A 30 5.50 -13.49 2.75
C GLU A 30 4.96 -12.59 1.65
N TYR A 31 5.27 -12.89 0.38
CA TYR A 31 4.72 -12.17 -0.76
C TYR A 31 3.18 -12.21 -0.81
N ALA A 32 2.58 -13.38 -0.56
CA ALA A 32 1.11 -13.50 -0.50
C ALA A 32 0.49 -12.68 0.64
N THR A 33 1.22 -12.48 1.73
CA THR A 33 0.79 -11.63 2.85
C THR A 33 0.91 -10.16 2.48
N ALA A 34 2.03 -9.75 1.88
CA ALA A 34 2.25 -8.38 1.42
C ALA A 34 1.21 -7.95 0.36
N ILE A 35 0.80 -8.84 -0.54
CA ILE A 35 -0.31 -8.59 -1.49
C ILE A 35 -1.59 -8.22 -0.74
N LYS A 36 -1.96 -8.97 0.31
CA LYS A 36 -3.19 -8.72 1.08
C LYS A 36 -3.11 -7.40 1.84
N GLU A 37 -1.95 -7.07 2.38
CA GLU A 37 -1.73 -5.81 3.10
C GLU A 37 -1.81 -4.62 2.15
N HIS A 38 -1.17 -4.69 0.98
CA HIS A 38 -1.31 -3.68 -0.06
C HIS A 38 -2.77 -3.53 -0.53
N GLN A 39 -3.48 -4.63 -0.78
CA GLN A 39 -4.90 -4.59 -1.15
C GLN A 39 -5.75 -3.88 -0.09
N LYS A 40 -5.53 -4.19 1.19
CA LYS A 40 -6.22 -3.54 2.31
C LYS A 40 -5.91 -2.05 2.37
N ALA A 41 -4.65 -1.66 2.20
CA ALA A 41 -4.24 -0.26 2.19
C ALA A 41 -4.88 0.52 1.02
N ALA A 42 -4.93 -0.09 -0.17
CA ALA A 42 -5.58 0.48 -1.34
C ALA A 42 -7.10 0.65 -1.15
N GLU A 43 -7.76 -0.32 -0.49
CA GLU A 43 -9.18 -0.20 -0.12
C GLU A 43 -9.45 0.95 0.86
N ASP A 44 -8.58 1.12 1.86
CA ASP A 44 -8.66 2.21 2.82
C ASP A 44 -8.53 3.58 2.13
N VAL A 45 -7.57 3.73 1.22
CA VAL A 45 -7.40 4.94 0.38
C VAL A 45 -8.66 5.22 -0.44
N LYS A 46 -9.18 4.20 -1.12
CA LYS A 46 -10.41 4.31 -1.93
C LYS A 46 -11.61 4.72 -1.07
N SER A 47 -11.71 4.21 0.15
CA SER A 47 -12.78 4.56 1.09
C SER A 47 -12.70 6.04 1.50
N LEU A 48 -11.49 6.53 1.79
CA LEU A 48 -11.24 7.91 2.20
C LEU A 48 -11.49 8.90 1.05
N GLN A 49 -11.07 8.57 -0.17
CA GLN A 49 -11.36 9.36 -1.37
C GLN A 49 -12.88 9.51 -1.59
N LYS A 50 -13.65 8.44 -1.43
CA LYS A 50 -15.13 8.50 -1.52
C LYS A 50 -15.71 9.43 -0.44
N GLN A 51 -15.19 9.39 0.78
CA GLN A 51 -15.65 10.26 1.86
C GLN A 51 -15.30 11.74 1.58
N GLU A 52 -14.10 12.00 1.08
CA GLU A 52 -13.64 13.33 0.67
C GLU A 52 -14.59 13.93 -0.37
N GLN A 53 -14.81 13.23 -1.49
CA GLN A 53 -15.71 13.68 -2.57
C GLN A 53 -17.14 13.92 -2.05
N LYS A 54 -17.63 13.08 -1.14
CA LYS A 54 -18.96 13.25 -0.53
C LYS A 54 -19.03 14.50 0.34
N LEU A 55 -17.97 14.82 1.08
CA LEU A 55 -17.89 16.05 1.87
C LEU A 55 -17.77 17.28 0.98
N GLU A 56 -16.93 17.26 -0.05
CA GLU A 56 -16.79 18.36 -1.01
C GLU A 56 -18.13 18.71 -1.66
N LYS A 57 -18.86 17.70 -2.18
CA LYS A 57 -20.21 17.89 -2.74
C LYS A 57 -21.18 18.49 -1.72
N LYS A 58 -21.10 18.10 -0.45
CA LYS A 58 -21.95 18.68 0.61
C LYS A 58 -21.59 20.13 0.89
N ILE A 59 -20.30 20.45 0.98
CA ILE A 59 -19.80 21.81 1.17
C ILE A 59 -20.27 22.69 0.01
N GLN A 60 -20.08 22.25 -1.24
CA GLN A 60 -20.51 22.97 -2.43
C GLN A 60 -22.01 23.30 -2.38
N LYS A 61 -22.86 22.30 -2.09
CA LYS A 61 -24.31 22.50 -1.94
C LYS A 61 -24.65 23.52 -0.84
N LEU A 62 -24.01 23.42 0.32
CA LEU A 62 -24.22 24.37 1.43
C LEU A 62 -23.77 25.78 1.06
N THR A 63 -22.64 25.92 0.35
CA THR A 63 -22.12 27.20 -0.12
C THR A 63 -23.07 27.84 -1.13
N THR A 64 -23.58 27.08 -2.11
CA THR A 64 -24.56 27.58 -3.08
C THR A 64 -25.84 28.03 -2.37
N LEU A 65 -26.35 27.24 -1.41
CA LEU A 65 -27.52 27.60 -0.62
C LEU A 65 -27.27 28.86 0.23
N HIS A 66 -26.08 28.99 0.81
CA HIS A 66 -25.69 30.20 1.55
C HIS A 66 -25.68 31.43 0.64
N GLN A 67 -25.10 31.34 -0.56
CA GLN A 67 -25.10 32.41 -1.55
C GLN A 67 -26.51 32.79 -2.01
N MET A 68 -27.39 31.82 -2.26
CA MET A 68 -28.79 32.09 -2.61
C MET A 68 -29.53 32.85 -1.51
N HIS A 69 -29.29 32.53 -0.24
CA HIS A 69 -29.89 33.24 0.89
C HIS A 69 -29.34 34.66 1.10
N GLN A 70 -28.19 35.00 0.52
CA GLN A 70 -27.64 36.37 0.58
C GLN A 70 -28.16 37.28 -0.54
N LYS A 71 -28.73 36.73 -1.63
CA LYS A 71 -29.17 37.51 -2.80
C LYS A 71 -30.45 38.37 -2.60
N PRO A 72 -31.39 38.08 -1.68
CA PRO A 72 -32.42 39.05 -1.32
C PRO A 72 -31.83 40.04 -0.30
N LYS A 73 -31.73 41.32 -0.66
CA LYS A 73 -31.25 42.47 0.17
C LYS A 73 -31.96 42.65 1.54
N ILE A 74 -32.83 41.73 1.95
CA ILE A 74 -33.74 41.86 3.10
C ILE A 74 -33.47 40.78 4.18
N GLN A 75 -32.75 39.69 3.89
CA GLN A 75 -32.50 38.63 4.88
C GLN A 75 -31.08 38.69 5.45
N LYS A 76 -30.98 38.82 6.78
CA LYS A 76 -29.71 38.73 7.51
C LYS A 76 -29.00 37.41 7.16
N PRO A 77 -27.67 37.40 6.99
CA PRO A 77 -26.93 36.17 6.77
C PRO A 77 -27.23 35.21 7.92
N LYS A 78 -27.59 33.95 7.61
CA LYS A 78 -27.90 32.93 8.63
C LYS A 78 -26.58 32.40 9.22
N PRO A 79 -26.16 32.82 10.43
CA PRO A 79 -24.88 32.42 11.01
C PRO A 79 -24.78 30.90 11.20
N ALA A 80 -25.91 30.22 11.39
CA ALA A 80 -25.99 28.77 11.49
C ALA A 80 -25.50 28.03 10.22
N LEU A 81 -25.76 28.58 9.02
CA LEU A 81 -25.31 27.97 7.76
C LEU A 81 -23.80 28.13 7.57
N GLN A 82 -23.27 29.31 7.91
CA GLN A 82 -21.84 29.59 7.84
C GLN A 82 -21.06 28.68 8.81
N LYS A 83 -21.54 28.53 10.05
CA LYS A 83 -20.96 27.60 11.04
C LYS A 83 -20.99 26.14 10.54
N ARG A 84 -22.06 25.71 9.88
CA ARG A 84 -22.14 24.37 9.26
C ARG A 84 -21.11 24.17 8.15
N ILE A 85 -20.89 25.19 7.30
CA ILE A 85 -19.88 25.14 6.23
C ILE A 85 -18.48 25.02 6.85
N GLN A 86 -18.17 25.84 7.85
CA GLN A 86 -16.87 25.80 8.56
C GLN A 86 -16.62 24.43 9.19
N ASN A 87 -17.60 23.88 9.93
CA ASN A 87 -17.47 22.55 10.52
C ASN A 87 -17.20 21.47 9.47
N LYS A 88 -17.86 21.54 8.30
CA LYS A 88 -17.65 20.58 7.21
C LYS A 88 -16.29 20.76 6.54
N GLN A 89 -15.79 21.99 6.41
CA GLN A 89 -14.43 22.26 5.93
C GLN A 89 -13.37 21.72 6.90
N GLU A 90 -13.59 21.81 8.20
CA GLU A 90 -12.70 21.18 9.18
C GLU A 90 -12.71 19.65 9.11
N GLU A 91 -13.89 19.05 8.94
CA GLU A 91 -14.01 17.60 8.67
C GLU A 91 -13.25 17.22 7.40
N LEU A 92 -13.37 18.00 6.31
CA LEU A 92 -12.65 17.77 5.06
C LEU A 92 -11.13 17.78 5.27
N LYS A 93 -10.60 18.78 5.99
CA LYS A 93 -9.17 18.84 6.34
C LYS A 93 -8.71 17.61 7.13
N LYS A 94 -9.54 17.11 8.05
CA LYS A 94 -9.24 15.88 8.81
C LYS A 94 -9.19 14.66 7.88
N ILE A 95 -10.12 14.53 6.94
CA ILE A 95 -10.12 13.44 5.95
C ILE A 95 -8.90 13.55 5.04
N GLN A 96 -8.56 14.74 4.53
CA GLN A 96 -7.37 14.96 3.70
C GLN A 96 -6.08 14.55 4.42
N LYS A 97 -5.96 14.89 5.71
CA LYS A 97 -4.82 14.46 6.52
C LYS A 97 -4.76 12.94 6.68
N ARG A 98 -5.91 12.27 6.84
CA ARG A 98 -6.00 10.80 6.89
C ARG A 98 -5.66 10.18 5.54
N LEU A 99 -6.16 10.75 4.44
CA LEU A 99 -5.88 10.28 3.08
C LEU A 99 -4.39 10.36 2.76
N ARG A 100 -3.72 11.47 3.10
CA ARG A 100 -2.25 11.58 2.93
C ARG A 100 -1.48 10.53 3.71
N LYS A 101 -1.95 10.16 4.90
CA LYS A 101 -1.33 9.08 5.69
C LYS A 101 -1.60 7.72 5.06
N ALA A 102 -2.84 7.47 4.63
CA ALA A 102 -3.22 6.22 3.99
C ALA A 102 -2.46 5.99 2.68
N LEU A 103 -2.28 7.03 1.86
CA LEU A 103 -1.46 6.96 0.64
C LEU A 103 -0.01 6.57 0.93
N LYS A 104 0.59 7.12 1.99
CA LYS A 104 1.94 6.71 2.41
C LYS A 104 2.00 5.25 2.84
N VAL A 105 0.97 4.77 3.54
CA VAL A 105 0.87 3.36 3.96
C VAL A 105 0.68 2.45 2.74
N GLU A 106 -0.15 2.84 1.78
CA GLU A 106 -0.33 2.11 0.52
C GLU A 106 0.98 2.05 -0.28
N GLU A 107 1.70 3.16 -0.38
CA GLU A 107 3.00 3.23 -1.05
C GLU A 107 4.03 2.32 -0.37
N SER A 108 4.18 2.39 0.96
CA SER A 108 5.07 1.49 1.69
C SER A 108 4.67 0.01 1.57
N ALA A 109 3.38 -0.31 1.65
CA ALA A 109 2.89 -1.67 1.49
C ALA A 109 3.13 -2.19 0.05
N LYS A 110 3.09 -1.30 -0.94
CA LYS A 110 3.43 -1.62 -2.32
C LYS A 110 4.92 -1.92 -2.47
N ASP A 111 5.79 -1.09 -1.88
CA ASP A 111 7.24 -1.31 -1.90
C ASP A 111 7.60 -2.64 -1.22
N GLU A 112 7.01 -2.94 -0.06
CA GLU A 112 7.18 -4.21 0.65
C GLU A 112 6.68 -5.41 -0.18
N MET A 113 5.56 -5.26 -0.88
CA MET A 113 5.04 -6.27 -1.80
C MET A 113 5.99 -6.51 -2.98
N GLU A 114 6.53 -5.46 -3.58
CA GLU A 114 7.49 -5.56 -4.70
C GLU A 114 8.82 -6.18 -4.26
N GLU A 115 9.31 -5.83 -3.06
CA GLU A 115 10.51 -6.42 -2.47
C GLU A 115 10.31 -7.91 -2.17
N ALA A 116 9.21 -8.28 -1.52
CA ALA A 116 8.88 -9.67 -1.24
C ALA A 116 8.73 -10.49 -2.55
N GLU A 117 8.15 -9.91 -3.59
CA GLU A 117 8.07 -10.53 -4.91
C GLU A 117 9.46 -10.76 -5.50
N ALA A 118 10.32 -9.75 -5.44
CA ALA A 118 11.68 -9.80 -5.98
C ALA A 118 12.52 -10.85 -5.23
N SER A 119 12.49 -10.87 -3.90
CA SER A 119 13.18 -11.87 -3.08
C SER A 119 12.68 -13.28 -3.38
N TRP A 120 11.37 -13.48 -3.43
CA TRP A 120 10.79 -14.78 -3.75
C TRP A 120 11.18 -15.26 -5.14
N LYS A 121 11.05 -14.42 -6.16
CA LYS A 121 11.43 -14.75 -7.54
C LYS A 121 12.93 -15.01 -7.68
N PHE A 122 13.77 -14.21 -7.03
CA PHE A 122 15.21 -14.38 -7.06
C PHE A 122 15.61 -15.75 -6.49
N GLU A 123 15.14 -16.08 -5.29
CA GLU A 123 15.45 -17.37 -4.66
C GLU A 123 14.89 -18.56 -5.47
N ALA A 124 13.67 -18.42 -6.01
CA ALA A 124 13.06 -19.42 -6.87
C ALA A 124 13.88 -19.67 -8.16
N MET A 125 14.43 -18.62 -8.79
CA MET A 125 15.27 -18.75 -9.98
C MET A 125 16.67 -19.31 -9.67
N CYS A 126 17.32 -18.80 -8.62
CA CYS A 126 18.68 -19.17 -8.26
C CYS A 126 18.80 -20.59 -7.72
N SER A 127 17.73 -21.13 -7.12
CA SER A 127 17.70 -22.50 -6.62
C SER A 127 17.67 -23.57 -7.72
N GLY A 128 17.25 -23.23 -8.95
CA GLY A 128 16.99 -24.22 -10.00
C GLY A 128 15.80 -25.14 -9.72
N GLU A 129 15.17 -25.01 -8.55
CA GLU A 129 14.04 -25.79 -8.06
C GLU A 129 12.70 -25.30 -8.60
N ALA A 130 12.62 -24.06 -9.09
CA ALA A 130 11.41 -23.50 -9.65
C ALA A 130 11.69 -22.80 -10.99
N TYR A 131 10.73 -22.89 -11.90
CA TYR A 131 10.78 -22.25 -13.20
C TYR A 131 9.43 -21.63 -13.55
N GLN A 132 9.46 -20.60 -14.39
CA GLN A 132 8.24 -19.98 -14.88
C GLN A 132 7.84 -20.62 -16.21
N GLU A 133 6.61 -21.10 -16.31
CA GLU A 133 6.01 -21.66 -17.52
C GLU A 133 4.62 -21.06 -17.70
N ASN A 134 4.37 -20.44 -18.86
CA ASN A 134 3.09 -19.76 -19.16
C ASN A 134 2.65 -18.74 -18.09
N GLY A 135 3.61 -18.02 -17.49
CA GLY A 135 3.35 -17.04 -16.43
C GLY A 135 3.08 -17.64 -15.05
N GLN A 136 3.04 -18.98 -14.91
CA GLN A 136 2.87 -19.66 -13.64
C GLN A 136 4.21 -20.26 -13.17
N TRP A 137 4.46 -20.21 -11.86
CA TRP A 137 5.63 -20.84 -11.26
C TRP A 137 5.36 -22.33 -11.02
N LYS A 138 6.28 -23.18 -11.51
CA LYS A 138 6.27 -24.62 -11.30
C LYS A 138 7.53 -25.07 -10.58
N TRP A 139 7.40 -26.08 -9.73
CA TRP A 139 8.52 -26.75 -9.10
C TRP A 139 9.11 -27.78 -10.05
N ARG A 140 10.44 -27.91 -10.11
CA ARG A 140 11.11 -29.06 -10.70
C ARG A 140 11.08 -30.19 -9.68
N GLU A 141 10.60 -31.36 -10.10
CA GLU A 141 10.66 -32.58 -9.29
C GLU A 141 12.11 -33.01 -9.05
#